data_AF-A0A3D6EUG3-F1
#
_entry.id   AF-A0A3D6EUG3-F1
#
_cell.length_a   1.000
_cell.length_b   1.000
_cell.length_c   1.000
_cell.angle_alpha   90.00
_cell.angle_beta   90.00
_cell.angle_gamma   90.00
#
_symmetry.space_group_name_H-M   'P 1'
#
loop_
_entity.id
_entity.type
_entity.pdbx_description
1 polymer ?
#
loop_
_entity_poly.entity_id
_entity_poly.type
_entity_poly.pdbx_seq_one_letter_code
_entity_poly.pdbx_strand_id
1 'polypeptide(L)' 'MGRGDKKTRKGKRTAGSFGVSRNRKKIKARLKRASSKKTTTAAAEAKPKKSIWKKL' A
#
# COMPACT_ATOMS: atom_id res chain seq x y z
N MET A 1 -7.16 11.81 7.20
CA MET A 1 -8.31 11.00 7.69
C MET A 1 -7.85 9.65 8.23
N GLY A 2 -8.36 9.25 9.40
CA GLY A 2 -7.85 8.15 10.22
C GLY A 2 -8.46 6.76 9.94
N ARG A 3 -8.15 5.79 10.80
CA ARG A 3 -8.68 4.41 10.72
C ARG A 3 -10.17 4.29 11.09
N GLY A 4 -10.73 5.26 11.81
CA GLY A 4 -12.14 5.29 12.20
C GLY A 4 -13.07 5.86 11.14
N ASP A 5 -12.53 6.55 10.12
CA ASP A 5 -13.36 7.16 9.09
C ASP A 5 -13.83 6.13 8.04
N LYS A 6 -15.13 5.83 8.08
CA LYS A 6 -15.79 4.83 7.23
C LYS A 6 -15.92 5.25 5.76
N LYS A 7 -15.60 6.50 5.38
CA LYS A 7 -15.67 6.96 3.98
C LYS A 7 -14.35 6.73 3.24
N THR A 8 -13.22 6.81 3.93
CA THR A 8 -11.91 6.60 3.30
C THR A 8 -11.51 5.14 3.12
N ARG A 9 -10.56 4.91 2.21
CA ARG A 9 -9.96 3.59 1.96
C ARG A 9 -9.33 2.99 3.22
N LYS A 10 -8.79 3.82 4.13
CA LYS A 10 -8.14 3.39 5.37
C LYS A 10 -9.17 2.88 6.38
N GLY A 11 -10.25 3.61 6.65
CA GLY A 11 -11.27 3.10 7.58
C GLY A 11 -12.13 1.98 7.01
N LYS A 12 -12.40 1.96 5.70
CA LYS A 12 -12.98 0.77 5.04
C LYS A 12 -12.10 -0.49 5.20
N ARG A 13 -10.77 -0.33 5.21
CA ARG A 13 -9.84 -1.44 5.49
C ARG A 13 -9.95 -1.91 6.93
N THR A 14 -9.96 -1.00 7.90
CA THR A 14 -10.06 -1.34 9.32
C THR A 14 -11.39 -2.01 9.63
N ALA A 15 -12.50 -1.49 9.10
CA ALA A 15 -13.84 -2.01 9.33
C ALA A 15 -14.19 -3.26 8.48
N GLY A 16 -13.28 -3.75 7.63
CA GLY A 16 -13.54 -4.91 6.77
C GLY A 16 -14.61 -4.72 5.68
N SER A 17 -15.10 -3.49 5.47
CA SER A 17 -16.19 -3.20 4.53
C SER A 17 -15.69 -2.70 3.17
N PHE A 18 -16.55 -2.82 2.16
CA PHE A 18 -16.28 -2.34 0.80
C PHE A 18 -17.21 -1.17 0.46
N GLY A 19 -16.85 -0.42 -0.58
CA GLY A 19 -17.62 0.73 -1.04
C GLY A 19 -16.89 1.42 -2.19
N VAL A 20 -17.30 2.65 -2.51
CA VAL A 20 -16.71 3.44 -3.61
C VAL A 20 -15.18 3.55 -3.46
N SER A 21 -14.71 3.89 -2.26
CA SER A 21 -13.28 4.08 -1.96
C SER A 21 -12.47 2.77 -1.85
N ARG A 22 -13.11 1.62 -1.59
CA ARG A 22 -12.50 0.28 -1.53
C ARG A 22 -13.33 -0.71 -2.34
N ASN A 23 -13.24 -0.64 -3.67
CA ASN A 23 -14.05 -1.45 -4.58
C ASN A 23 -13.43 -2.86 -4.81
N ARG A 24 -14.24 -3.92 -4.64
CA ARG A 24 -13.83 -5.33 -4.82
C ARG A 24 -13.31 -5.64 -6.22
N LYS A 25 -13.99 -5.18 -7.28
CA LYS A 25 -13.63 -5.48 -8.67
C LYS A 25 -12.25 -4.92 -9.01
N LYS A 26 -12.01 -3.65 -8.64
CA LYS A 26 -10.73 -2.96 -8.84
C LYS A 26 -9.59 -3.64 -8.08
N ILE A 27 -9.84 -4.11 -6.85
CA ILE A 27 -8.83 -4.83 -6.06
C ILE A 27 -8.50 -6.17 -6.71
N LYS A 28 -9.50 -6.98 -7.07
CA LYS A 28 -9.28 -8.28 -7.75
C LYS A 28 -8.52 -8.09 -9.07
N ALA A 29 -8.87 -7.09 -9.87
CA ALA A 29 -8.15 -6.79 -11.11
C ALA A 29 -6.70 -6.33 -10.86
N ARG A 30 -6.43 -5.60 -9.77
CA ARG A 30 -5.06 -5.25 -9.39
C ARG A 30 -4.26 -6.46 -8.92
N LEU A 31 -4.88 -7.36 -8.15
CA LEU A 31 -4.24 -8.59 -7.68
C LEU A 31 -3.88 -9.51 -8.85
N LYS A 32 -4.80 -9.71 -9.81
CA LYS A 32 -4.54 -10.50 -11.03
C LYS A 32 -3.39 -9.91 -11.86
N ARG A 33 -3.33 -8.59 -12.02
CA ARG A 33 -2.23 -7.90 -12.72
C ARG A 33 -0.90 -8.02 -11.97
N ALA A 34 -0.92 -7.97 -10.64
CA ALA A 34 0.27 -8.14 -9.82
C ALA A 34 0.78 -9.59 -9.86
N SER A 35 -0.11 -10.58 -9.91
CA SER A 35 0.29 -11.99 -10.03
C SER A 35 0.79 -12.37 -11.42
N SER A 36 0.31 -11.71 -12.49
CA SER A 36 0.75 -11.98 -13.85
C SER A 36 2.07 -11.28 -14.19
N LYS A 37 2.36 -10.13 -13.56
CA LYS A 37 3.68 -9.49 -13.65
C LYS A 37 4.66 -10.24 -12.77
N LYS A 38 5.33 -11.25 -13.33
CA LYS A 38 6.61 -11.74 -12.78
C LYS A 38 7.65 -10.65 -12.93
N THR A 39 7.62 -9.63 -12.07
CA THR A 39 8.76 -8.73 -11.89
C THR A 39 9.72 -9.42 -10.93
N THR A 40 10.72 -10.06 -11.51
CA THR A 40 12.08 -10.14 -10.98
C THR A 40 12.54 -8.75 -10.54
N THR A 41 12.24 -8.39 -9.30
CA THR A 41 13.06 -7.48 -8.50
C THR A 41 12.94 -7.94 -7.07
N ALA A 42 13.72 -8.99 -6.76
CA ALA A 42 14.32 -9.08 -5.45
C ALA A 42 14.89 -7.71 -5.14
N ALA A 43 14.39 -7.11 -4.05
CA ALA A 43 14.98 -5.91 -3.48
C ALA A 43 16.40 -6.27 -3.02
N ALA A 44 17.36 -6.16 -3.93
CA ALA A 44 18.77 -6.07 -3.59
C ALA A 44 18.97 -4.69 -2.95
N GLU A 45 18.90 -4.68 -1.61
CA GLU A 45 19.65 -3.82 -0.71
C GLU A 45 20.08 -2.42 -1.22
N ALA A 46 19.14 -1.50 -1.41
CA ALA A 46 19.46 -0.09 -1.28
C ALA A 46 19.48 0.27 0.22
N LYS A 47 20.58 -0.10 0.93
CA LYS A 47 20.84 0.38 2.28
C LYS A 47 20.74 1.92 2.26
N PRO A 48 19.91 2.56 3.09
CA PRO A 48 19.97 4.01 3.21
C PRO A 48 21.35 4.38 3.76
N LYS A 49 22.15 5.13 2.99
CA LYS A 49 23.34 5.82 3.53
C LYS A 49 22.82 6.71 4.66
N LYS A 50 23.12 6.33 5.91
CA LYS A 50 22.83 7.14 7.10
C LYS A 50 23.44 8.53 6.86
N SER A 51 22.61 9.55 6.66
CA SER A 51 23.07 10.93 6.71
C SER A 51 23.42 11.23 8.16
N ILE A 52 24.72 11.37 8.43
CA ILE A 52 25.22 11.82 9.73
C ILE A 52 24.84 13.30 9.83
N TRP A 53 23.83 13.61 10.65
CA TRP A 53 23.51 14.99 10.99
C TRP A 53 24.60 15.49 11.93
N LYS A 54 25.52 16.32 11.42
CA LYS A 54 26.58 16.94 12.22
C LYS A 54 25.95 18.08 13.00
N LYS A 55 25.86 17.92 14.31
CA LYS A 55 25.47 18.98 15.25
C LYS A 55 26.59 20.02 15.24
N LEU A 56 26.28 21.24 14.81
CA LEU A 56 26.99 22.46 15.18
C LEU A 56 26.07 23.22 16.13
#